data_AF-A0A2X3CQL3-F1
#
_entry.id   AF-A0A2X3CQL3-F1
#
_cell.length_a   1.000
_cell.length_b   1.000
_cell.length_c   1.000
_cell.angle_alpha   90.00
_cell.angle_beta   90.00
_cell.angle_gamma   90.00
#
_symmetry.space_group_name_H-M   'P 1'
#
loop_
_entity.id
_entity.type
_entity.pdbx_description
1 polymer ?
#
loop_
_entity_poly.entity_id
_entity_poly.type
_entity_poly.pdbx_seq_one_letter_code
_entity_poly.pdbx_strand_id
1 'polypeptide(L)'
;MPNYDNMFAGSNFDAEDFDDYNILQRDLMVDGGLRPVTEAETIAIRQKAARAIQAVFRELGLPPIADEEVEAATYAHGSNEMPPRNVVEDLSAVEEMMKRNITGLDIVGALSRSGFEDIASNILNMLRQRVTGDYLQTSAILDRQFEVVSAVNDINDYQGPGTGYRISAERWAEIKNIPGVVQPDTIE
;
A
#
# COMPACT_ATOMS: atom_id res chain seq x y z
N MET A 1 0.12 -3.39 -9.54
CA MET A 1 -0.82 -3.55 -10.68
C MET A 1 -0.09 -4.20 -11.82
N PRO A 2 -0.78 -4.92 -12.72
CA PRO A 2 -0.17 -5.43 -13.95
C PRO A 2 0.30 -4.30 -14.85
N ASN A 3 1.29 -4.56 -15.69
CA ASN A 3 1.90 -3.53 -16.55
C ASN A 3 0.94 -2.90 -17.55
N TYR A 4 -0.13 -3.59 -17.95
CA TYR A 4 -1.14 -2.99 -18.84
C TYR A 4 -1.89 -1.81 -18.19
N ASP A 5 -1.93 -1.73 -16.86
CA ASP A 5 -2.49 -0.61 -16.09
C ASP A 5 -1.45 0.42 -15.66
N ASN A 6 -0.18 0.18 -15.97
CA ASN A 6 0.88 1.07 -15.55
C ASN A 6 0.94 2.29 -16.48
N MET A 7 0.44 3.41 -15.98
CA MET A 7 0.41 4.71 -16.70
C MET A 7 1.79 5.34 -16.93
N PHE A 8 2.88 4.73 -16.46
CA PHE A 8 4.27 5.10 -16.75
C PHE A 8 4.92 4.23 -17.84
N ALA A 9 4.10 3.66 -18.73
CA ALA A 9 4.51 2.82 -19.85
C ALA A 9 5.16 1.48 -19.44
N GLY A 10 4.69 0.91 -18.33
CA GLY A 10 5.21 -0.34 -17.79
C GLY A 10 6.43 -0.15 -16.88
N SER A 11 6.47 -0.92 -15.80
CA SER A 11 7.60 -1.04 -14.89
C SER A 11 8.47 -2.24 -15.28
N ASN A 12 9.72 -2.25 -14.83
CA ASN A 12 10.63 -3.38 -15.03
C ASN A 12 10.21 -4.65 -14.26
N PHE A 13 9.50 -4.48 -13.14
CA PHE A 13 8.82 -5.52 -12.39
C PHE A 13 7.40 -5.05 -12.12
N ASP A 14 6.41 -5.93 -12.26
CA ASP A 14 5.00 -5.62 -12.02
C ASP A 14 4.33 -6.58 -11.01
N ALA A 15 3.00 -6.57 -10.95
CA ALA A 15 2.26 -7.41 -10.00
C ALA A 15 2.33 -8.91 -10.29
N GLU A 16 2.61 -9.31 -11.54
CA GLU A 16 2.74 -10.71 -11.93
C GLU A 16 4.10 -11.28 -11.49
N ASP A 17 5.09 -10.41 -11.26
CA ASP A 17 6.43 -10.81 -10.80
C ASP A 17 6.55 -10.90 -9.26
N PHE A 18 5.49 -10.66 -8.49
CA PHE A 18 5.60 -10.59 -7.02
C PHE A 18 6.07 -11.92 -6.40
N ASP A 19 5.61 -13.05 -6.92
CA ASP A 19 6.00 -14.36 -6.41
C ASP A 19 7.46 -14.68 -6.75
N ASP A 20 7.89 -14.42 -7.98
CA ASP A 20 9.29 -14.54 -8.40
C ASP A 20 10.19 -13.64 -7.55
N TYR A 21 9.78 -12.41 -7.27
CA TYR A 21 10.54 -11.49 -6.44
C TYR A 21 10.70 -11.99 -5.00
N ASN A 22 9.66 -12.61 -4.42
CA ASN A 22 9.74 -13.24 -3.10
C ASN A 22 10.65 -14.48 -3.11
N ILE A 23 10.60 -15.29 -4.16
CA ILE A 23 11.50 -16.44 -4.34
C ILE A 23 12.96 -15.97 -4.45
N LEU A 24 13.24 -14.92 -5.22
CA LEU A 24 14.59 -14.35 -5.35
C LEU A 24 15.16 -13.86 -4.01
N GLN A 25 14.34 -13.17 -3.21
CA GLN A 25 14.73 -12.74 -1.86
C GLN A 25 15.14 -13.93 -0.98
N ARG A 26 14.35 -15.01 -1.04
CA ARG A 26 14.62 -16.26 -0.31
C ARG A 26 15.85 -16.98 -0.81
N ASP A 27 16.04 -17.10 -2.12
CA ASP A 27 17.14 -17.88 -2.69
C ASP A 27 18.51 -17.21 -2.49
N LEU A 28 18.54 -15.88 -2.58
CA LEU A 28 19.79 -15.11 -2.46
C LEU A 28 20.09 -14.64 -1.03
N MET A 29 19.16 -14.86 -0.09
CA MET A 29 19.19 -14.25 1.25
C MET A 29 19.39 -12.72 1.14
N VAL A 30 18.60 -12.09 0.27
CA VAL A 30 18.59 -10.65 0.01
C VAL A 30 17.25 -10.09 0.43
N ASP A 31 17.27 -8.98 1.17
CA ASP A 31 16.06 -8.24 1.50
C ASP A 31 15.71 -7.28 0.35
N GLY A 32 14.67 -7.62 -0.41
CA GLY A 32 14.14 -6.80 -1.50
C GLY A 32 13.05 -5.82 -1.05
N GLY A 33 12.77 -5.74 0.26
CA GLY A 33 11.77 -4.84 0.83
C GLY A 33 10.32 -5.28 0.64
N LEU A 34 10.07 -6.48 0.09
CA LEU A 34 8.72 -7.06 -0.05
C LEU A 34 8.57 -8.33 0.80
N ARG A 35 7.32 -8.70 1.09
CA ARG A 35 7.01 -9.94 1.81
C ARG A 35 5.95 -10.74 1.06
N PRO A 36 5.92 -12.07 1.20
CA PRO A 36 4.78 -12.84 0.76
C PRO A 36 3.52 -12.45 1.56
N VAL A 37 2.37 -12.52 0.89
CA VAL A 37 1.04 -12.26 1.46
C VAL A 37 0.12 -13.40 1.11
N THR A 38 -0.91 -13.64 1.93
CA THR A 38 -1.96 -14.61 1.56
C THR A 38 -3.04 -13.93 0.72
N GLU A 39 -3.70 -14.72 -0.13
CA GLU A 39 -4.84 -14.24 -0.91
C GLU A 39 -5.95 -13.70 0.02
N ALA A 40 -6.25 -14.42 1.11
CA ALA A 40 -7.28 -14.04 2.07
C ALA A 40 -7.01 -12.68 2.74
N GLU A 41 -5.77 -12.41 3.18
CA GLU A 41 -5.44 -11.11 3.76
C GLU A 41 -5.47 -9.99 2.71
N THR A 42 -5.10 -10.32 1.46
CA THR A 42 -5.11 -9.39 0.33
C THR A 42 -6.54 -8.99 -0.05
N ILE A 43 -7.45 -9.95 -0.15
CA ILE A 43 -8.89 -9.71 -0.37
C ILE A 43 -9.45 -8.81 0.74
N ALA A 44 -9.17 -9.16 2.01
CA ALA A 44 -9.68 -8.41 3.15
C ALA A 44 -9.20 -6.95 3.17
N ILE A 45 -7.89 -6.71 2.91
CA ILE A 45 -7.36 -5.35 2.91
C ILE A 45 -7.84 -4.54 1.70
N ARG A 46 -7.99 -5.16 0.53
CA ARG A 46 -8.54 -4.53 -0.68
C ARG A 46 -10.00 -4.13 -0.49
N GLN A 47 -10.82 -5.02 0.07
CA GLN A 47 -12.22 -4.71 0.37
C GLN A 47 -12.33 -3.57 1.39
N LYS A 48 -11.51 -3.58 2.44
CA LYS A 48 -11.47 -2.49 3.43
C LYS A 48 -11.11 -1.16 2.77
N ALA A 49 -10.09 -1.15 1.91
CA ALA A 49 -9.69 0.04 1.16
C ALA A 49 -10.79 0.52 0.20
N ALA A 50 -11.44 -0.38 -0.54
CA ALA A 50 -12.53 -0.08 -1.45
C ALA A 50 -13.75 0.52 -0.73
N ARG A 51 -14.11 -0.02 0.43
CA ARG A 51 -15.18 0.54 1.28
C ARG A 51 -14.79 1.89 1.89
N ALA A 52 -13.52 2.07 2.27
CA ALA A 52 -13.04 3.34 2.81
C ALA A 52 -13.09 4.46 1.75
N ILE A 53 -12.65 4.19 0.52
CA ILE A 53 -12.73 5.20 -0.56
C ILE A 53 -14.19 5.47 -0.97
N GLN A 54 -15.05 4.44 -1.01
CA GLN A 54 -16.49 4.60 -1.20
C GLN A 54 -17.08 5.54 -0.13
N ALA A 55 -16.73 5.34 1.13
CA ALA A 55 -17.21 6.16 2.22
C ALA A 55 -16.72 7.61 2.13
N VAL A 56 -15.47 7.84 1.75
CA VAL A 56 -14.93 9.18 1.48
C VAL A 56 -15.71 9.87 0.37
N PHE A 57 -15.94 9.19 -0.76
CA PHE A 57 -16.70 9.76 -1.87
C PHE A 57 -18.12 10.14 -1.45
N ARG A 58 -18.80 9.27 -0.70
CA ARG A 58 -20.12 9.54 -0.12
C ARG A 58 -20.11 10.76 0.80
N GLU A 59 -19.19 10.83 1.75
CA GLU A 59 -19.11 11.90 2.76
C GLU A 59 -18.70 13.26 2.17
N LEU A 60 -17.97 13.27 1.06
CA LEU A 60 -17.55 14.49 0.37
C LEU A 60 -18.51 14.91 -0.75
N GLY A 61 -19.55 14.12 -1.02
CA GLY A 61 -20.51 14.37 -2.10
C GLY A 61 -19.88 14.27 -3.49
N LEU A 62 -18.97 13.30 -3.68
CA LEU A 62 -18.36 12.96 -4.97
C LEU A 62 -19.24 11.93 -5.71
N PRO A 63 -19.02 11.70 -7.02
CA PRO A 63 -19.80 10.75 -7.81
C PRO A 63 -19.78 9.37 -7.16
N PRO A 64 -20.92 8.69 -7.04
CA PRO A 64 -21.04 7.49 -6.21
C PRO A 64 -20.04 6.41 -6.63
N ILE A 65 -19.55 5.66 -5.64
CA ILE A 65 -18.86 4.40 -5.84
C ILE A 65 -19.85 3.30 -5.43
N ALA A 66 -20.29 2.50 -6.39
CA ALA A 66 -21.29 1.46 -6.16
C ALA A 66 -20.69 0.23 -5.46
N ASP A 67 -21.53 -0.62 -4.89
CA ASP A 67 -21.07 -1.85 -4.22
C ASP A 67 -20.45 -2.83 -5.23
N GLU A 68 -20.91 -2.79 -6.49
CA GLU A 68 -20.33 -3.54 -7.60
C GLU A 68 -18.88 -3.11 -7.89
N GLU A 69 -18.57 -1.82 -7.75
CA GLU A 69 -17.20 -1.31 -7.88
C GLU A 69 -16.33 -1.76 -6.71
N VAL A 70 -16.90 -1.76 -5.50
CA VAL A 70 -16.21 -2.24 -4.29
C VAL A 70 -15.88 -3.73 -4.40
N GLU A 71 -16.84 -4.54 -4.85
CA GLU A 71 -16.64 -5.98 -5.04
C GLU A 71 -15.66 -6.26 -6.18
N ALA A 72 -15.80 -5.60 -7.33
CA ALA A 72 -14.84 -5.71 -8.43
C ALA A 72 -13.42 -5.38 -7.98
N ALA A 73 -13.21 -4.22 -7.34
CA ALA A 73 -11.90 -3.80 -6.84
C ALA A 73 -11.32 -4.78 -5.79
N THR A 74 -12.18 -5.49 -5.06
CA THR A 74 -11.73 -6.47 -4.06
C THR A 74 -10.97 -7.63 -4.70
N TYR A 75 -11.44 -8.13 -5.85
CA TYR A 75 -10.90 -9.33 -6.50
C TYR A 75 -10.16 -9.06 -7.82
N ALA A 76 -10.22 -7.83 -8.34
CA ALA A 76 -9.59 -7.44 -9.60
C ALA A 76 -8.06 -7.60 -9.57
N HIS A 77 -7.52 -8.08 -10.69
CA HIS A 77 -6.08 -8.00 -10.98
C HIS A 77 -5.72 -6.59 -11.45
N GLY A 78 -6.56 -6.02 -12.33
CA GLY A 78 -6.40 -4.67 -12.86
C GLY A 78 -7.72 -4.06 -13.35
N SER A 79 -7.63 -3.06 -14.22
CA SER A 79 -8.79 -2.27 -14.67
C SER A 79 -9.73 -3.05 -15.58
N ASN A 80 -9.29 -4.18 -16.16
CA ASN A 80 -10.15 -5.03 -17.00
C ASN A 80 -11.31 -5.65 -16.24
N GLU A 81 -11.16 -5.88 -14.93
CA GLU A 81 -12.22 -6.38 -14.05
C GLU A 81 -13.05 -5.26 -13.42
N MET A 82 -12.68 -3.99 -13.62
CA MET A 82 -13.37 -2.84 -13.06
C MET A 82 -14.52 -2.39 -13.97
N PRO A 83 -15.72 -2.14 -13.43
CA PRO A 83 -16.79 -1.54 -14.21
C PRO A 83 -16.41 -0.12 -14.64
N PRO A 84 -16.82 0.33 -15.84
CA PRO A 84 -16.51 1.67 -16.32
C PRO A 84 -17.21 2.73 -15.50
N ARG A 85 -16.53 3.85 -15.25
CA ARG A 85 -17.08 5.03 -14.57
C ARG A 85 -17.41 6.15 -15.57
N ASN A 86 -18.29 7.07 -15.15
CA ASN A 86 -18.58 8.27 -15.90
C ASN A 86 -17.44 9.30 -15.75
N VAL A 87 -16.46 9.22 -16.65
CA VAL A 87 -15.25 10.04 -16.61
C VAL A 87 -15.55 11.55 -16.63
N VAL A 88 -16.58 11.99 -17.38
CA VAL A 88 -16.94 13.42 -17.45
C VAL A 88 -17.47 13.93 -16.11
N GLU A 89 -18.24 13.09 -15.41
CA GLU A 89 -18.77 13.41 -14.09
C GLU A 89 -17.67 13.45 -13.02
N ASP A 90 -16.74 12.49 -13.04
CA ASP A 90 -15.56 12.48 -12.17
C ASP A 90 -14.67 13.72 -12.40
N LEU A 91 -14.46 14.12 -13.66
CA LEU A 91 -13.69 15.33 -14.01
C LEU A 91 -14.39 16.62 -13.55
N SER A 92 -15.72 16.67 -13.62
CA SER A 92 -16.49 17.81 -13.11
C SER A 92 -16.44 17.88 -11.59
N ALA A 93 -16.51 16.73 -10.93
CA ALA A 93 -16.46 16.64 -9.48
C ALA A 93 -15.09 17.01 -8.92
N VAL A 94 -13.98 16.62 -9.56
CA VAL A 94 -12.65 17.03 -9.11
C VAL A 94 -12.43 18.54 -9.26
N GLU A 95 -12.94 19.16 -10.34
CA GLU A 95 -12.89 20.62 -10.50
C GLU A 95 -13.63 21.33 -9.35
N GLU A 96 -14.83 20.85 -9.01
CA GLU A 96 -15.63 21.42 -7.91
C GLU A 96 -15.01 21.14 -6.53
N MET A 97 -14.46 19.94 -6.32
CA MET A 97 -13.74 19.57 -5.10
C MET A 97 -12.56 20.52 -4.85
N MET A 98 -11.83 20.90 -5.90
CA MET A 98 -10.75 21.88 -5.82
C MET A 98 -11.26 23.28 -5.53
N LYS A 99 -12.38 23.72 -6.13
CA LYS A 99 -13.02 25.01 -5.82
C LYS A 99 -13.48 25.11 -4.36
N ARG A 100 -13.92 23.99 -3.79
CA ARG A 100 -14.26 23.84 -2.37
C ARG A 100 -13.04 23.83 -1.43
N ASN A 101 -11.81 23.86 -1.98
CA ASN A 101 -10.55 23.77 -1.25
C ASN A 101 -10.50 22.56 -0.30
N ILE A 102 -11.01 21.41 -0.75
CA ILE A 102 -10.94 20.18 0.04
C ILE A 102 -9.48 19.82 0.29
N THR A 103 -9.17 19.55 1.56
CA THR A 103 -7.83 19.25 2.06
C THR A 103 -7.74 17.82 2.58
N GLY A 104 -6.53 17.39 2.95
CA GLY A 104 -6.35 16.12 3.67
C GLY A 104 -7.15 16.03 4.98
N LEU A 105 -7.43 17.15 5.64
CA LEU A 105 -8.23 17.15 6.88
C LEU A 105 -9.71 16.85 6.62
N ASP A 106 -10.24 17.25 5.45
CA ASP A 106 -11.59 16.89 5.05
C ASP A 106 -11.71 15.39 4.79
N ILE A 107 -10.66 14.76 4.24
CA ILE A 107 -10.57 13.30 4.07
C ILE A 107 -10.54 12.60 5.44
N VAL A 108 -9.74 13.09 6.39
CA VAL A 108 -9.71 12.59 7.78
C VAL A 108 -11.11 12.66 8.39
N GLY A 109 -11.78 13.81 8.26
CA GLY A 109 -13.14 13.99 8.75
C GLY A 109 -14.15 13.05 8.09
N ALA A 110 -14.06 12.84 6.78
CA ALA A 110 -14.91 11.92 6.03
C ALA A 110 -14.76 10.47 6.51
N LEU A 111 -13.52 9.99 6.68
CA LEU A 111 -13.25 8.64 7.20
C LEU A 111 -13.74 8.47 8.64
N SER A 112 -13.49 9.47 9.50
CA SER A 112 -13.93 9.43 10.90
C SER A 112 -15.46 9.35 11.02
N ARG A 113 -16.19 10.19 10.28
CA ARG A 113 -17.67 10.18 10.26
C ARG A 113 -18.27 8.89 9.71
N SER A 114 -17.51 8.15 8.90
CA SER A 114 -17.96 6.91 8.27
C SER A 114 -17.50 5.64 8.99
N GLY A 115 -16.92 5.76 10.20
CA GLY A 115 -16.51 4.63 11.04
C GLY A 115 -15.15 4.04 10.70
N PHE A 116 -14.38 4.65 9.79
CA PHE A 116 -13.01 4.28 9.46
C PHE A 116 -12.00 5.08 10.30
N GLU A 117 -12.20 5.08 11.62
CA GLU A 117 -11.43 5.91 12.56
C GLU A 117 -9.93 5.59 12.54
N ASP A 118 -9.59 4.31 12.36
CA ASP A 118 -8.20 3.87 12.23
C ASP A 118 -7.54 4.44 10.98
N ILE A 119 -8.22 4.43 9.84
CA ILE A 119 -7.72 5.00 8.58
C ILE A 119 -7.67 6.54 8.68
N ALA A 120 -8.68 7.16 9.30
CA ALA A 120 -8.70 8.60 9.57
C ALA A 120 -7.47 9.02 10.38
N SER A 121 -7.17 8.30 11.46
CA SER A 121 -5.97 8.52 12.28
C SER A 121 -4.69 8.31 11.48
N ASN A 122 -4.62 7.31 10.61
CA ASN A 122 -3.45 7.06 9.76
C ASN A 122 -3.15 8.24 8.83
N ILE A 123 -4.17 8.76 8.14
CA ILE A 123 -4.00 9.93 7.26
C ILE A 123 -3.62 11.16 8.09
N LEU A 124 -4.23 11.36 9.26
CA LEU A 124 -3.85 12.45 10.15
C LEU A 124 -2.38 12.36 10.58
N ASN A 125 -1.90 11.17 10.91
CA ASN A 125 -0.49 10.94 11.26
C ASN A 125 0.46 11.16 10.09
N MET A 126 0.06 10.83 8.86
CA MET A 126 0.80 11.22 7.65
C MET A 126 0.89 12.74 7.49
N LEU A 127 -0.21 13.46 7.72
CA LEU A 127 -0.21 14.93 7.63
C LEU A 127 0.65 15.56 8.73
N ARG A 128 0.68 14.97 9.94
CA ARG A 128 1.50 15.42 11.07
C ARG A 128 3.00 15.37 10.78
N GLN A 129 3.47 14.55 9.85
CA GLN A 129 4.88 14.54 9.43
C GLN A 129 5.35 15.89 8.86
N ARG A 130 4.42 16.68 8.30
CA ARG A 130 4.71 18.04 7.82
C ARG A 130 4.94 19.03 8.95
N VAL A 131 4.48 18.71 10.17
CA VAL A 131 4.66 19.53 11.37
C VAL A 131 6.01 19.24 12.02
N THR A 132 6.40 17.96 12.10
CA THR A 132 7.68 17.58 12.70
C THR A 132 8.84 17.84 11.74
N GLY A 133 8.65 17.58 10.44
CA GLY A 133 9.68 17.73 9.42
C GLY A 133 10.75 16.63 9.46
N ASP A 134 10.61 15.64 10.34
CA ASP A 134 11.58 14.55 10.50
C ASP A 134 11.73 13.73 9.21
N TYR A 135 10.62 13.49 8.52
CA TYR A 135 10.60 12.76 7.25
C TYR A 135 11.19 13.52 6.05
N LEU A 136 11.68 14.76 6.27
CA LEU A 136 12.41 15.53 5.25
C LEU A 136 13.90 15.16 5.22
N GLN A 137 14.37 14.39 6.20
CA GLN A 137 15.74 13.91 6.24
C GLN A 137 16.02 12.88 5.14
N THR A 138 17.30 12.69 4.83
CA THR A 138 17.75 11.79 3.77
C THR A 138 17.21 10.37 3.96
N SER A 139 16.61 9.83 2.91
CA SER A 139 16.05 8.46 2.86
C SER A 139 14.96 8.15 3.89
N ALA A 140 14.27 9.17 4.41
CA ALA A 140 13.25 8.95 5.40
C ALA A 140 12.04 8.18 4.87
N ILE A 141 11.67 7.13 5.62
CA ILE A 141 10.41 6.40 5.55
C ILE A 141 9.75 6.43 6.93
N LEU A 142 8.56 5.85 7.03
CA LEU A 142 7.82 5.73 8.29
C LEU A 142 7.60 4.26 8.61
N ASP A 143 7.73 3.90 9.88
CA ASP A 143 7.25 2.60 10.36
C ASP A 143 5.72 2.59 10.54
N ARG A 144 5.19 1.49 11.09
CA ARG A 144 3.75 1.32 11.32
C ARG A 144 3.19 2.31 12.35
N GLN A 145 4.04 2.86 13.22
CA GLN A 145 3.69 3.79 14.28
C GLN A 145 3.83 5.26 13.83
N PHE A 146 4.21 5.49 12.56
CA PHE A 146 4.52 6.80 11.99
C PHE A 146 5.76 7.46 12.59
N GLU A 147 6.67 6.66 13.15
CA GLU A 147 7.99 7.10 13.55
C GLU A 147 8.93 7.06 12.33
N VAL A 148 9.80 8.07 12.22
CA VAL A 148 10.69 8.20 11.07
C VAL A 148 11.87 7.24 11.18
N VAL A 149 12.13 6.51 10.11
CA VAL A 149 13.35 5.72 9.89
C VAL A 149 14.07 6.34 8.69
N SER A 150 15.27 6.88 8.88
CA SER A 150 15.99 7.67 7.89
C SER A 150 17.49 7.40 7.97
N ALA A 151 18.25 7.92 7.00
CA ALA A 151 19.71 7.82 7.04
C ALA A 151 20.36 8.60 8.21
N VAL A 152 19.60 9.35 9.01
CA VAL A 152 20.08 10.04 10.22
C VAL A 152 20.06 9.14 11.44
N ASN A 153 19.01 8.32 11.61
CA ASN A 153 18.79 7.47 12.78
C ASN A 153 18.94 5.97 12.49
N ASP A 154 18.94 5.58 11.23
CA ASP A 154 19.23 4.23 10.73
C ASP A 154 20.36 4.32 9.68
N ILE A 155 21.54 4.70 10.18
CA ILE A 155 22.72 4.98 9.35
C ILE A 155 23.27 3.66 8.82
N ASN A 156 23.40 3.54 7.49
CA ASN A 156 24.16 2.43 6.91
C ASN A 156 25.65 2.56 7.25
N ASP A 157 26.20 1.56 7.95
CA ASP A 157 27.55 1.56 8.53
C ASP A 157 28.46 0.47 7.93
N TYR A 158 28.20 0.04 6.70
CA TYR A 158 28.96 -1.04 6.05
C TYR A 158 30.48 -0.77 5.97
N GLN A 159 31.27 -1.72 6.48
CA GLN A 159 32.73 -1.78 6.47
C GLN A 159 33.28 -3.16 6.04
N GLY A 160 32.45 -4.00 5.42
CA GLY A 160 32.81 -5.37 5.00
C GLY A 160 32.02 -6.47 5.72
N PRO A 161 32.37 -7.75 5.52
CA PRO A 161 31.69 -8.87 6.17
C PRO A 161 31.63 -8.72 7.70
N GLY A 162 30.46 -8.96 8.28
CA GLY A 162 30.21 -8.80 9.73
C GLY A 162 29.74 -7.40 10.15
N THR A 163 29.61 -6.45 9.21
CA THR A 163 29.09 -5.08 9.44
C THR A 163 27.97 -4.74 8.45
N GLY A 164 27.34 -3.58 8.59
CA GLY A 164 26.23 -3.13 7.74
C GLY A 164 24.92 -3.84 8.03
N TYR A 165 23.90 -3.51 7.23
CA TYR A 165 22.61 -4.19 7.28
C TYR A 165 22.75 -5.71 7.12
N ARG A 166 22.10 -6.45 8.02
CA ARG A 166 21.91 -7.89 7.94
C ARG A 166 20.44 -8.17 8.23
N ILE A 167 19.87 -9.06 7.45
CA ILE A 167 18.47 -9.45 7.60
C ILE A 167 18.27 -9.97 9.03
N SER A 168 17.35 -9.36 9.77
CA SER A 168 17.02 -9.80 11.13
C SER A 168 16.43 -11.22 11.09
N ALA A 169 16.49 -11.93 12.21
CA ALA A 169 15.96 -13.30 12.28
C ALA A 169 14.46 -13.36 11.96
N GLU A 170 13.70 -12.36 12.42
CA GLU A 170 12.25 -12.23 12.15
C GLU A 170 11.99 -11.94 10.66
N ARG A 171 12.66 -10.94 10.09
CA ARG A 171 12.53 -10.61 8.67
C ARG A 171 12.94 -11.77 7.77
N TRP A 172 13.97 -12.52 8.16
CA TRP A 172 14.38 -13.72 7.42
C TRP A 172 13.35 -14.85 7.51
N ALA A 173 12.68 -15.01 8.66
CA ALA A 173 11.57 -15.95 8.77
C ALA A 173 10.40 -15.55 7.87
N GLU A 174 10.09 -14.26 7.79
CA GLU A 174 9.06 -13.72 6.89
C GLU A 174 9.39 -13.97 5.41
N ILE A 175 10.61 -13.67 4.96
CA ILE A 175 11.07 -13.90 3.58
C ILE A 175 10.98 -15.39 3.19
N LYS A 176 11.31 -16.30 4.11
CA LYS A 176 11.23 -17.75 3.85
C LYS A 176 9.80 -18.29 3.81
N ASN A 177 8.85 -17.61 4.47
CA ASN A 177 7.50 -18.09 4.68
C ASN A 177 6.58 -17.80 3.47
N ILE A 178 6.99 -18.30 2.30
CA ILE A 178 6.26 -18.13 1.04
C ILE A 178 5.11 -19.16 0.99
N PRO A 179 3.84 -18.73 0.78
CA PRO A 179 2.72 -19.63 0.58
C PRO A 179 2.98 -20.65 -0.53
N GLY A 180 2.59 -21.90 -0.31
CA GLY A 180 2.80 -23.00 -1.26
C GLY A 180 4.13 -23.74 -1.11
N VAL A 181 5.06 -23.26 -0.28
CA VAL A 181 6.25 -24.04 0.10
C VAL A 181 5.82 -25.24 0.94
N VAL A 182 6.00 -26.45 0.39
CA VAL A 182 5.61 -27.70 1.05
C VAL A 182 6.69 -28.14 2.04
N GLN A 183 6.26 -28.66 3.20
CA GLN A 183 7.19 -29.22 4.17
C GLN A 183 7.69 -30.59 3.69
N PRO A 184 9.01 -30.84 3.73
CA PRO A 184 9.59 -32.03 3.11
C PRO A 184 9.13 -33.34 3.74
N ASP A 185 8.72 -33.31 5.02
CA ASP A 185 8.20 -34.47 5.77
C ASP A 185 6.73 -34.81 5.43
N THR A 186 6.06 -33.97 4.64
CA THR A 186 4.65 -34.18 4.22
C THR A 186 4.51 -34.72 2.80
N ILE A 187 5.63 -34.97 2.10
CA ILE A 187 5.63 -35.53 0.74
C ILE A 187 5.66 -37.07 0.83
N GLU A 188 4.62 -37.71 0.28
CA GLU A 188 4.52 -39.18 0.07
C GLU A 188 5.03 -39.60 -1.31
#